data_AF-A0A957QBY0-F1
#
_entry.id   AF-A0A957QBY0-F1
#
_cell.length_a   1.000
_cell.length_b   1.000
_cell.length_c   1.000
_cell.angle_alpha   90.00
_cell.angle_beta   90.00
_cell.angle_gamma   90.00
#
_symmetry.space_group_name_H-M   'P 1'
#
loop_
_entity.id
_entity.type
_entity.pdbx_description
1 polymer ?
#
loop_
_entity_poly.entity_id
_entity_poly.type
_entity_poly.pdbx_seq_one_letter_code
_entity_poly.pdbx_strand_id
1 'polypeptide(L)'
;MHRTTTLPRWSRILLGWLIALLALTAMPAAHGYAQETPPSYTFQECENVEETALRDELNQLTQVIFAAGSEEIDVAGLVDRTWIALDVDSTIDRAVESAIQSMYRDESYWDRFLSGWSADKAEEFATQVANRAFSSDDFRSQIEALSGSVADAVAEEMTVISARSASSALLCVQSFVGDSYSDTMAALFEAQISQEVGDINLLSVDANVQPLLQSHTRSLAGIGVIIGAQIAKRLAQKVAQRIAGKVVGRVLGKAATSIIPIAGWVIGGGLIVWDLIEGGNGALPQIQAALQEESVKAGVRSEITVTVEDELRKEMPEIARTVSNDVYSSWLDFKRKYTQVLGLANENQQFRNLIEEVTADDVGKLATLVVTVENSMGHDGLLRSIDDGQLKDLFYLPQSAYDILRDTSNAALVLAWADLAGADLDAVVATELYKVATPESFLDNDDMSKVLTLGNKDAVRDVMLLSRIERDVLLALPASSVAALTDAFTAEDLRWLARYIADMEPRDANLLVDRLLRDTSLMPKLQNEPVRQAVVASEDVDETLAFLTTDPVEVQQSPVAQVGRVIEDTGRLANGEVSWLLFWRKYGTLRNLAMLLGAVFVLFIIVRLLFRRSQPVHVTVNLPKDRD
;
A
#
# COMPACT_ATOMS: atom_id res chain seq x y z
N MET A 1 6.04 -79.89 26.38
CA MET A 1 5.49 -79.24 25.17
C MET A 1 5.60 -77.73 25.34
N HIS A 2 6.68 -77.12 24.83
CA HIS A 2 6.80 -75.65 24.75
C HIS A 2 7.13 -75.31 23.29
N ARG A 3 6.12 -74.81 22.57
CA ARG A 3 6.27 -74.26 21.22
C ARG A 3 6.84 -72.85 21.37
N THR A 4 8.12 -72.69 21.05
CA THR A 4 8.71 -71.38 20.80
C THR A 4 8.27 -70.90 19.42
N THR A 5 7.29 -70.00 19.38
CA THR A 5 6.88 -69.30 18.16
C THR A 5 7.95 -68.27 17.81
N THR A 6 8.78 -68.60 16.83
CA THR A 6 9.73 -67.65 16.22
C THR A 6 8.95 -66.64 15.39
N LEU A 7 8.94 -65.39 15.83
CA LEU A 7 8.36 -64.25 15.11
C LEU A 7 9.01 -64.08 13.71
N PRO A 8 8.22 -63.74 12.66
CA PRO A 8 8.71 -63.59 11.30
C PRO A 8 9.70 -62.43 11.16
N ARG A 9 10.70 -62.58 10.29
CA ARG A 9 11.85 -61.68 10.09
C ARG A 9 11.48 -60.20 9.87
N TRP A 10 10.30 -59.94 9.31
CA TRP A 10 9.74 -58.59 9.10
C TRP A 10 9.34 -57.87 10.40
N SER A 11 8.89 -58.61 11.42
CA SER A 11 8.57 -58.03 12.74
C SER A 11 9.81 -57.49 13.46
N ARG A 12 10.99 -58.07 13.22
CA ARG A 12 12.26 -57.59 13.78
C ARG A 12 12.75 -56.31 13.12
N ILE A 13 12.44 -56.12 11.84
CA ILE A 13 12.78 -54.88 11.11
C ILE A 13 11.83 -53.75 11.55
N LEU A 14 10.54 -54.04 11.69
CA LEU A 14 9.57 -53.08 12.21
C LEU A 14 9.84 -52.70 13.67
N LEU A 15 10.22 -53.66 14.53
CA LEU A 15 10.60 -53.37 15.91
C LEU A 15 11.91 -52.55 15.98
N GLY A 16 12.87 -52.81 15.10
CA GLY A 16 14.10 -52.01 14.98
C GLY A 16 13.82 -50.56 14.57
N TRP A 17 12.91 -50.35 13.62
CA TRP A 17 12.46 -49.01 13.21
C TRP A 17 11.69 -48.30 14.32
N LEU A 18 10.82 -49.02 15.06
CA LEU A 18 10.08 -48.44 16.18
C LEU A 18 11.00 -48.02 17.33
N ILE A 19 12.05 -48.82 17.62
CA ILE A 19 13.06 -48.51 18.63
C ILE A 19 13.95 -47.32 18.17
N ALA A 20 14.27 -47.22 16.88
CA ALA A 20 15.00 -46.08 16.33
C ALA A 20 14.17 -44.77 16.38
N LEU A 21 12.86 -44.85 16.10
CA LEU A 21 11.93 -43.72 16.23
C LEU A 21 11.71 -43.30 17.70
N LEU A 22 11.65 -44.25 18.64
CA LEU A 22 11.58 -43.98 20.07
C LEU A 22 12.90 -43.44 20.66
N ALA A 23 14.05 -43.80 20.08
CA ALA A 23 15.35 -43.26 20.45
C ALA A 23 15.54 -41.80 19.99
N LEU A 24 14.94 -41.39 18.85
CA LEU A 24 14.92 -39.98 18.43
C LEU A 24 14.05 -39.09 19.33
N THR A 25 13.01 -39.63 19.98
CA THR A 25 12.20 -38.88 20.96
C THR A 25 12.81 -38.81 22.36
N ALA A 26 13.88 -39.57 22.61
CA ALA A 26 14.58 -39.64 23.90
C ALA A 26 15.94 -38.93 23.88
N MET A 27 16.31 -38.28 22.77
CA MET A 27 17.35 -37.26 22.84
C MET A 27 16.81 -36.12 23.70
N PRO A 28 17.47 -35.74 24.82
CA PRO A 28 17.14 -34.48 25.45
C PRO A 28 17.22 -33.43 24.34
N ALA A 29 16.17 -32.62 24.19
CA ALA A 29 16.28 -31.43 23.37
C ALA A 29 17.63 -30.81 23.73
N ALA A 30 18.49 -30.57 22.72
CA ALA A 30 19.63 -29.70 22.91
C ALA A 30 19.06 -28.50 23.66
N HIS A 31 19.58 -28.23 24.85
CA HIS A 31 19.05 -27.18 25.71
C HIS A 31 19.08 -25.94 24.85
N GLY A 32 17.94 -25.56 24.28
CA GLY A 32 17.76 -24.23 23.75
C GLY A 32 18.14 -23.37 24.91
N TYR A 33 19.17 -22.55 24.73
CA TYR A 33 19.59 -21.60 25.74
C TYR A 33 18.33 -20.91 26.24
N ALA A 34 17.87 -21.32 27.42
CA ALA A 34 16.96 -20.53 28.19
C ALA A 34 17.83 -19.31 28.50
N GLN A 35 17.64 -18.24 27.71
CA GLN A 35 18.15 -16.94 28.08
C GLN A 35 17.66 -16.71 29.50
N GLU A 36 18.57 -16.83 30.46
CA GLU A 36 18.39 -16.17 31.74
C GLU A 36 18.07 -14.72 31.38
N THR A 37 16.86 -14.30 31.72
CA THR A 37 16.43 -12.91 31.58
C THR A 37 17.49 -12.04 32.26
N PRO A 38 18.23 -11.20 31.50
CA PRO A 38 19.11 -10.21 32.10
C PRO A 38 18.27 -9.27 32.98
N PRO A 39 18.88 -8.46 33.88
CA PRO A 39 18.14 -7.70 34.89
C PRO A 39 16.91 -7.04 34.29
N SER A 40 15.76 -7.36 34.88
CA SER A 40 14.46 -6.87 34.46
C SER A 40 14.43 -5.36 34.61
N TYR A 41 14.79 -4.62 33.57
CA TYR A 41 14.25 -3.29 33.37
C TYR A 41 12.75 -3.51 33.20
N THR A 42 12.01 -3.28 34.27
CA THR A 42 10.57 -3.48 34.29
C THR A 42 9.96 -2.40 33.42
N PHE A 43 9.31 -2.79 32.32
CA PHE A 43 8.62 -1.93 31.34
C PHE A 43 7.68 -0.88 31.96
N GLN A 44 7.32 -1.07 33.23
CA GLN A 44 6.59 -0.15 34.10
C GLN A 44 7.24 1.24 34.24
N GLU A 45 8.55 1.38 33.97
CA GLU A 45 9.24 2.68 33.97
C GLU A 45 8.91 3.53 32.72
N CYS A 46 8.51 2.90 31.60
CA CYS A 46 8.13 3.60 30.37
C CYS A 46 6.67 4.10 30.37
N GLU A 47 5.83 3.57 31.26
CA GLU A 47 4.40 3.90 31.35
C GLU A 47 4.13 5.30 31.91
N ASN A 48 5.10 5.99 32.53
CA ASN A 48 4.90 7.29 33.18
C ASN A 48 5.93 8.35 32.74
N VAL A 49 6.48 8.21 31.54
CA VAL A 49 7.53 9.10 31.04
C VAL A 49 6.91 10.36 30.45
N GLU A 50 7.33 11.53 30.91
CA GLU A 50 6.96 12.78 30.23
C GLU A 50 7.57 12.83 28.83
N GLU A 51 6.86 13.39 27.85
CA GLU A 51 7.34 13.41 26.46
C GLU A 51 8.74 14.04 26.32
N THR A 52 9.04 15.08 27.11
CA THR A 52 10.35 15.74 27.09
C THR A 52 11.49 14.86 27.63
N ALA A 53 11.17 13.88 28.47
CA ALA A 53 12.09 12.92 29.05
C ALA A 53 12.23 11.63 28.22
N LEU A 54 11.32 11.35 27.29
CA LEU A 54 11.30 10.12 26.49
C LEU A 54 12.63 9.81 25.81
N ARG A 55 13.27 10.83 25.23
CA ARG A 55 14.57 10.63 24.56
C ARG A 55 15.66 10.18 25.55
N ASP A 56 15.69 10.75 26.74
CA ASP A 56 16.69 10.43 27.75
C ASP A 56 16.43 9.05 28.34
N GLU A 57 15.16 8.67 28.52
CA GLU A 57 14.79 7.32 28.96
C GLU A 57 15.20 6.26 27.94
N LEU A 58 14.92 6.49 26.65
CA LEU A 58 15.37 5.59 25.58
C LEU A 58 16.90 5.47 25.55
N ASN A 59 17.63 6.58 25.76
CA ASN A 59 19.09 6.57 25.85
C ASN A 59 19.61 5.74 27.02
N GLN A 60 18.95 5.82 28.18
CA GLN A 60 19.32 5.05 29.37
C GLN A 60 19.02 3.56 29.17
N LEU A 61 17.82 3.24 28.71
CA LEU A 61 17.38 1.87 28.41
C LEU A 61 18.33 1.17 27.44
N THR A 62 18.66 1.80 26.31
CA THR A 62 19.57 1.18 25.34
C THR A 62 20.96 1.00 25.92
N GLN A 63 21.50 1.96 26.66
CA GLN A 63 22.81 1.84 27.30
C GLN A 63 22.88 0.68 28.30
N VAL A 64 21.84 0.47 29.12
CA VAL A 64 21.78 -0.67 30.05
C VAL A 64 21.80 -2.00 29.30
N ILE A 65 21.02 -2.13 28.22
CA ILE A 65 20.96 -3.36 27.42
C ILE A 65 22.30 -3.63 26.72
N PHE A 66 22.92 -2.59 26.15
CA PHE A 66 24.22 -2.73 25.49
C PHE A 66 25.35 -3.02 26.48
N ALA A 67 25.33 -2.44 27.67
CA ALA A 67 26.31 -2.74 28.72
C ALA A 67 26.23 -4.21 29.12
N ALA A 68 25.02 -4.71 29.45
CA ALA A 68 24.80 -6.11 29.80
C ALA A 68 25.19 -7.07 28.67
N GLY A 69 24.75 -6.79 27.43
CA GLY A 69 25.07 -7.63 26.28
C GLY A 69 26.56 -7.63 25.94
N SER A 70 27.27 -6.51 26.14
CA SER A 70 28.70 -6.45 25.83
C SER A 70 29.58 -7.32 26.73
N GLU A 71 29.13 -7.60 27.95
CA GLU A 71 29.82 -8.52 28.88
C GLU A 71 29.70 -9.99 28.43
N GLU A 72 28.71 -10.32 27.60
CA GLU A 72 28.48 -11.67 27.07
C GLU A 72 29.36 -12.00 25.85
N ILE A 73 30.00 -11.00 25.22
CA ILE A 73 30.79 -11.20 23.99
C ILE A 73 32.16 -11.82 24.32
N ASP A 74 32.33 -13.10 23.99
CA ASP A 74 33.62 -13.81 24.08
C ASP A 74 34.56 -13.43 22.92
N VAL A 75 35.18 -12.26 23.01
CA VAL A 75 36.13 -11.74 22.01
C VAL A 75 37.31 -12.69 21.81
N ALA A 76 37.83 -13.25 22.90
CA ALA A 76 38.92 -14.22 22.84
C ALA A 76 38.50 -15.46 22.03
N GLY A 77 37.35 -16.06 22.34
CA GLY A 77 36.81 -17.18 21.57
C GLY A 77 36.55 -16.87 20.11
N LEU A 78 36.11 -15.65 19.78
CA LEU A 78 35.88 -15.21 18.40
C LEU A 78 37.21 -15.10 17.62
N VAL A 79 38.20 -14.38 18.17
CA VAL A 79 39.55 -14.29 17.61
C VAL A 79 40.13 -15.70 17.46
N ASP A 80 39.89 -16.55 18.45
CA ASP A 80 40.42 -17.89 18.48
C ASP A 80 39.92 -18.77 17.33
N ARG A 81 38.61 -18.77 17.09
CA ARG A 81 37.97 -19.50 16.01
C ARG A 81 38.44 -19.00 14.64
N THR A 82 38.49 -17.69 14.46
CA THR A 82 38.90 -17.08 13.18
C THR A 82 40.39 -17.31 12.90
N TRP A 83 41.23 -17.26 13.93
CA TRP A 83 42.66 -17.57 13.83
C TRP A 83 42.90 -18.98 13.26
N ILE A 84 42.17 -19.96 13.77
CA ILE A 84 42.23 -21.36 13.30
C ILE A 84 41.65 -21.47 11.88
N ALA A 85 40.50 -20.86 11.62
CA ALA A 85 39.82 -20.95 10.33
C ALA A 85 40.66 -20.38 9.17
N LEU A 86 41.45 -19.35 9.44
CA LEU A 86 42.32 -18.71 8.46
C LEU A 86 43.74 -19.30 8.41
N ASP A 87 44.08 -20.27 9.26
CA ASP A 87 45.41 -20.88 9.35
C ASP A 87 46.53 -19.82 9.49
N VAL A 88 46.34 -18.89 10.44
CA VAL A 88 47.28 -17.78 10.67
C VAL A 88 48.66 -18.30 11.11
N ASP A 89 48.70 -19.43 11.81
CA ASP A 89 49.95 -20.07 12.25
C ASP A 89 50.87 -20.40 11.08
N SER A 90 50.34 -21.03 10.02
CA SER A 90 51.14 -21.37 8.85
C SER A 90 51.62 -20.14 8.08
N THR A 91 50.85 -19.05 8.15
CA THR A 91 51.24 -17.78 7.54
C THR A 91 52.39 -17.11 8.29
N ILE A 92 52.36 -17.12 9.62
CA ILE A 92 53.48 -16.69 10.45
C ILE A 92 54.72 -17.53 10.14
N ASP A 93 54.57 -18.86 10.08
CA ASP A 93 55.69 -19.76 9.83
C ASP A 93 56.35 -19.50 8.48
N ARG A 94 55.55 -19.34 7.41
CA ARG A 94 56.03 -18.98 6.06
C ARG A 94 56.65 -17.60 6.00
N ALA A 95 56.09 -16.61 6.70
CA ALA A 95 56.62 -15.26 6.72
C ALA A 95 58.01 -15.20 7.41
N VAL A 96 58.18 -15.93 8.51
CA VAL A 96 59.47 -16.07 9.20
C VAL A 96 60.47 -16.80 8.29
N GLU A 97 60.08 -17.91 7.66
CA GLU A 97 60.95 -18.64 6.73
C GLU A 97 61.42 -17.76 5.56
N SER A 98 60.51 -17.01 4.94
CA SER A 98 60.82 -16.06 3.86
C SER A 98 61.79 -14.96 4.33
N ALA A 99 61.58 -14.42 5.54
CA ALA A 99 62.46 -13.43 6.12
C ALA A 99 63.89 -13.99 6.36
N ILE A 100 63.99 -15.21 6.88
CA ILE A 100 65.26 -15.93 7.07
C ILE A 100 65.96 -16.18 5.73
N GLN A 101 65.23 -16.61 4.70
CA GLN A 101 65.77 -16.77 3.34
C GLN A 101 66.27 -15.44 2.74
N SER A 102 65.61 -14.32 3.06
CA SER A 102 66.11 -12.99 2.69
C SER A 102 67.42 -12.68 3.42
N MET A 103 67.52 -12.95 4.73
CA MET A 103 68.77 -12.77 5.48
C MET A 103 69.92 -13.60 4.90
N TYR A 104 69.65 -14.81 4.41
CA TYR A 104 70.67 -15.62 3.73
C TYR A 104 71.17 -15.02 2.42
N ARG A 105 70.36 -14.19 1.74
CA ARG A 105 70.72 -13.53 0.48
C ARG A 105 71.36 -12.16 0.70
N ASP A 106 70.87 -11.42 1.69
CA ASP A 106 71.16 -10.00 1.88
C ASP A 106 72.39 -9.77 2.80
N GLU A 107 72.61 -10.63 3.79
CA GLU A 107 73.69 -10.46 4.77
C GLU A 107 74.97 -11.23 4.43
N SER A 108 76.10 -10.64 4.81
CA SER A 108 77.41 -11.25 4.55
C SER A 108 77.58 -12.57 5.32
N TYR A 109 78.38 -13.50 4.78
CA TYR A 109 78.70 -14.76 5.47
C TYR A 109 79.32 -14.53 6.85
N TRP A 110 80.13 -13.48 7.01
CA TRP A 110 80.79 -13.16 8.26
C TRP A 110 79.85 -12.55 9.30
N ASP A 111 78.89 -11.72 8.89
CA ASP A 111 77.89 -11.15 9.80
C ASP A 111 76.92 -12.24 10.29
N ARG A 112 76.53 -13.16 9.40
CA ARG A 112 75.77 -14.37 9.76
C ARG A 112 76.55 -15.24 10.73
N PHE A 113 77.81 -15.53 10.45
CA PHE A 113 78.65 -16.28 11.36
C PHE A 113 78.72 -15.60 12.75
N LEU A 114 79.05 -14.31 12.81
CA LEU A 114 79.17 -13.55 14.07
C LEU A 114 77.86 -13.47 14.87
N SER A 115 76.69 -13.52 14.22
CA SER A 115 75.40 -13.59 14.92
C SER A 115 75.27 -14.81 15.83
N GLY A 116 75.96 -15.91 15.53
CA GLY A 116 76.00 -17.10 16.39
C GLY A 116 76.89 -16.97 17.64
N TRP A 117 77.73 -15.93 17.71
CA TRP A 117 78.77 -15.77 18.74
C TRP A 117 78.65 -14.45 19.52
N SER A 118 77.77 -13.54 19.09
CA SER A 118 77.50 -12.25 19.72
C SER A 118 76.02 -12.11 20.04
N ALA A 119 75.72 -11.90 21.32
CA ALA A 119 74.38 -11.62 21.81
C ALA A 119 73.75 -10.42 21.09
N ASP A 120 74.49 -9.31 21.01
CA ASP A 120 74.02 -8.08 20.37
C ASP A 120 73.72 -8.29 18.88
N LYS A 121 74.51 -9.12 18.19
CA LYS A 121 74.31 -9.40 16.76
C LYS A 121 73.16 -10.38 16.52
N ALA A 122 72.96 -11.35 17.42
CA ALA A 122 71.80 -12.24 17.41
C ALA A 122 70.50 -11.45 17.61
N GLU A 123 70.48 -10.50 18.55
CA GLU A 123 69.35 -9.60 18.80
C GLU A 123 69.05 -8.70 17.58
N GLU A 124 70.08 -8.13 16.96
CA GLU A 124 69.94 -7.34 15.74
C GLU A 124 69.30 -8.17 14.62
N PHE A 125 69.78 -9.40 14.41
CA PHE A 125 69.26 -10.30 13.37
C PHE A 125 67.85 -10.79 13.67
N ALA A 126 67.54 -11.12 14.93
CA ALA A 126 66.19 -11.49 15.33
C ALA A 126 65.20 -10.34 15.11
N THR A 127 65.61 -9.12 15.43
CA THR A 127 64.81 -7.90 15.20
C THR A 127 64.58 -7.65 13.71
N GLN A 128 65.62 -7.80 12.87
CA GLN A 128 65.50 -7.64 11.43
C GLN A 128 64.59 -8.72 10.81
N VAL A 129 64.75 -9.99 11.20
CA VAL A 129 63.90 -11.09 10.75
C VAL A 129 62.45 -10.87 11.17
N ALA A 130 62.19 -10.52 12.43
CA ALA A 130 60.85 -10.24 12.93
C ALA A 130 60.21 -9.07 12.20
N ASN A 131 60.94 -7.96 12.03
CA ASN A 131 60.44 -6.81 11.28
C ASN A 131 60.10 -7.18 9.84
N ARG A 132 60.94 -7.95 9.16
CA ARG A 132 60.70 -8.37 7.78
C ARG A 132 59.54 -9.36 7.65
N ALA A 133 59.42 -10.31 8.58
CA ALA A 133 58.33 -11.27 8.61
C ALA A 133 56.98 -10.59 8.86
N PHE A 134 56.87 -9.78 9.92
CA PHE A 134 55.62 -9.15 10.35
C PHE A 134 55.28 -7.86 9.58
N SER A 135 56.18 -7.36 8.73
CA SER A 135 55.86 -6.30 7.76
C SER A 135 55.65 -6.80 6.33
N SER A 136 55.74 -8.11 6.12
CA SER A 136 55.50 -8.71 4.80
C SER A 136 54.05 -8.48 4.33
N ASP A 137 53.87 -8.39 3.02
CA ASP A 137 52.54 -8.21 2.42
C ASP A 137 51.62 -9.41 2.70
N ASP A 138 52.18 -10.63 2.72
CA ASP A 138 51.47 -11.85 3.08
C ASP A 138 50.93 -11.77 4.53
N PHE A 139 51.77 -11.40 5.50
CA PHE A 139 51.32 -11.26 6.88
C PHE A 139 50.29 -10.14 7.05
N ARG A 140 50.49 -8.99 6.40
CA ARG A 140 49.53 -7.87 6.45
C ARG A 140 48.17 -8.25 5.88
N SER A 141 48.16 -8.88 4.71
CA SER A 141 46.94 -9.37 4.06
C SER A 141 46.21 -10.38 4.95
N GLN A 142 46.94 -11.28 5.59
CA GLN A 142 46.39 -12.26 6.51
C GLN A 142 45.78 -11.62 7.76
N ILE A 143 46.44 -10.62 8.35
CA ILE A 143 45.91 -9.86 9.49
C ILE A 143 44.68 -9.03 9.09
N GLU A 144 44.65 -8.49 7.88
CA GLU A 144 43.46 -7.80 7.35
C GLU A 144 42.28 -8.76 7.17
N ALA A 145 42.51 -9.95 6.61
CA ALA A 145 41.49 -10.99 6.49
C ALA A 145 40.97 -11.47 7.87
N LEU A 146 41.88 -11.68 8.83
CA LEU A 146 41.54 -11.99 10.21
C LEU A 146 40.72 -10.88 10.85
N SER A 147 41.13 -9.62 10.69
CA SER A 147 40.42 -8.46 11.24
C SER A 147 39.01 -8.33 10.65
N GLY A 148 38.86 -8.55 9.34
CA GLY A 148 37.56 -8.57 8.68
C GLY A 148 36.66 -9.66 9.23
N SER A 149 37.15 -10.90 9.30
CA SER A 149 36.33 -12.02 9.77
C SER A 149 36.03 -11.97 11.28
N VAL A 150 36.94 -11.44 12.11
CA VAL A 150 36.63 -11.16 13.53
C VAL A 150 35.58 -10.08 13.66
N ALA A 151 35.67 -9.01 12.87
CA ALA A 151 34.68 -7.94 12.88
C ALA A 151 33.30 -8.42 12.43
N ASP A 152 33.23 -9.30 11.42
CA ASP A 152 31.97 -9.91 10.98
C ASP A 152 31.36 -10.79 12.08
N ALA A 153 32.18 -11.61 12.76
CA ALA A 153 31.70 -12.45 13.86
C ALA A 153 31.25 -11.63 15.08
N VAL A 154 31.96 -10.54 15.40
CA VAL A 154 31.51 -9.56 16.41
C VAL A 154 30.21 -8.88 16.00
N ALA A 155 30.02 -8.56 14.72
CA ALA A 155 28.76 -7.98 14.25
C ALA A 155 27.59 -8.96 14.35
N GLU A 156 27.80 -10.26 14.21
CA GLU A 156 26.76 -11.27 14.43
C GLU A 156 26.25 -11.23 15.89
N GLU A 157 27.16 -11.23 16.88
CA GLU A 157 26.80 -11.10 18.30
C GLU A 157 26.12 -9.74 18.58
N MET A 158 26.66 -8.66 18.00
CA MET A 158 26.11 -7.31 18.15
C MET A 158 24.75 -7.14 17.51
N THR A 159 24.41 -7.94 16.49
CA THR A 159 23.07 -7.93 15.87
C THR A 159 22.03 -8.36 16.90
N VAL A 160 22.32 -9.40 17.70
CA VAL A 160 21.41 -9.89 18.74
C VAL A 160 21.19 -8.84 19.83
N ILE A 161 22.27 -8.21 20.32
CA ILE A 161 22.21 -7.16 21.35
C ILE A 161 21.43 -5.94 20.84
N SER A 162 21.76 -5.49 19.62
CA SER A 162 21.11 -4.33 19.01
C SER A 162 19.63 -4.61 18.73
N ALA A 163 19.28 -5.83 18.32
CA ALA A 163 17.90 -6.24 18.11
C ALA A 163 17.09 -6.21 19.41
N ARG A 164 17.64 -6.76 20.50
CA ARG A 164 17.02 -6.72 21.82
C ARG A 164 16.83 -5.28 22.30
N SER A 165 17.84 -4.44 22.10
CA SER A 165 17.83 -3.03 22.49
C SER A 165 16.77 -2.22 21.73
N ALA A 166 16.76 -2.33 20.39
CA ALA A 166 15.78 -1.67 19.53
C ALA A 166 14.35 -2.14 19.84
N SER A 167 14.13 -3.45 20.03
CA SER A 167 12.82 -4.00 20.39
C SER A 167 12.33 -3.45 21.73
N SER A 168 13.21 -3.38 22.73
CA SER A 168 12.86 -2.85 24.06
C SER A 168 12.56 -1.35 24.00
N ALA A 169 13.34 -0.59 23.24
CA ALA A 169 13.10 0.83 23.01
C ALA A 169 11.77 1.07 22.26
N LEU A 170 11.44 0.26 21.25
CA LEU A 170 10.16 0.35 20.54
C LEU A 170 8.97 0.01 21.45
N LEU A 171 9.10 -1.02 22.29
CA LEU A 171 8.10 -1.35 23.31
C LEU A 171 7.92 -0.22 24.32
N CYS A 172 9.01 0.45 24.71
CA CYS A 172 8.96 1.62 25.58
C CYS A 172 8.15 2.77 24.94
N VAL A 173 8.41 3.07 23.66
CA VAL A 173 7.62 4.07 22.90
C VAL A 173 6.18 3.62 22.76
N GLN A 174 5.90 2.35 22.43
CA GLN A 174 4.54 1.84 22.32
C GLN A 174 3.75 2.01 23.62
N SER A 175 4.36 1.65 24.75
CA SER A 175 3.80 1.82 26.09
C SER A 175 3.52 3.29 26.41
N PHE A 176 4.50 4.17 26.14
CA PHE A 176 4.34 5.62 26.28
C PHE A 176 3.16 6.16 25.44
N VAL A 177 3.03 5.72 24.18
CA VAL A 177 1.93 6.15 23.30
C VAL A 177 0.57 5.65 23.80
N GLY A 178 0.53 4.41 24.31
CA GLY A 178 -0.66 3.81 24.90
C GLY A 178 -1.19 4.62 26.08
N ASP A 179 -0.31 4.91 27.03
CA ASP A 179 -0.64 5.67 28.24
C ASP A 179 -0.98 7.15 27.94
N SER A 180 -0.15 7.80 27.11
CA SER A 180 -0.32 9.23 26.83
C SER A 180 -1.52 9.54 25.93
N TYR A 181 -1.88 8.64 25.01
CA TYR A 181 -2.88 8.92 23.97
C TYR A 181 -4.00 7.88 23.90
N SER A 182 -3.68 6.62 23.60
CA SER A 182 -4.60 5.46 23.64
C SER A 182 -3.91 4.20 23.12
N ASP A 183 -4.44 3.03 23.50
CA ASP A 183 -4.02 1.73 22.96
C ASP A 183 -4.14 1.64 21.44
N THR A 184 -5.15 2.27 20.84
CA THR A 184 -5.32 2.32 19.38
C THR A 184 -4.17 3.06 18.70
N MET A 185 -3.71 4.18 19.28
CA MET A 185 -2.55 4.91 18.74
C MET A 185 -1.26 4.10 18.89
N ALA A 186 -1.11 3.35 19.98
CA ALA A 186 0.03 2.45 20.18
C ALA A 186 0.05 1.31 19.14
N ALA A 187 -1.12 0.73 18.83
CA ALA A 187 -1.26 -0.27 17.78
C ALA A 187 -0.99 0.30 16.38
N LEU A 188 -1.44 1.53 16.11
CA LEU A 188 -1.14 2.22 14.85
C LEU A 188 0.36 2.53 14.70
N PHE A 189 1.03 2.93 15.78
CA PHE A 189 2.47 3.11 15.80
C PHE A 189 3.18 1.81 15.43
N GLU A 190 2.85 0.69 16.07
CA GLU A 190 3.40 -0.63 15.74
C GLU A 190 3.18 -1.02 14.27
N ALA A 191 1.95 -0.80 13.76
CA ALA A 191 1.62 -1.07 12.36
C ALA A 191 2.45 -0.23 11.38
N GLN A 192 2.66 1.06 11.69
CA GLN A 192 3.48 1.95 10.86
C GLN A 192 4.94 1.51 10.84
N ILE A 193 5.53 1.22 12.00
CA ILE A 193 6.91 0.74 12.06
C ILE A 193 7.07 -0.58 11.29
N SER A 194 6.07 -1.46 11.37
CA SER A 194 6.05 -2.73 10.62
C SER A 194 6.04 -2.50 9.11
N GLN A 195 5.31 -1.49 8.65
CA GLN A 195 5.25 -1.11 7.24
C GLN A 195 6.57 -0.49 6.75
N GLU A 196 7.14 0.48 7.47
CA GLU A 196 8.40 1.16 7.10
C GLU A 196 9.55 0.17 6.95
N VAL A 197 9.54 -0.88 7.75
CA VAL A 197 10.56 -1.93 7.75
C VAL A 197 10.33 -2.98 6.66
N GLY A 198 9.07 -3.26 6.30
CA GLY A 198 8.72 -4.13 5.18
C GLY A 198 9.13 -3.58 3.81
N ASP A 199 9.22 -2.25 3.70
CA ASP A 199 9.69 -1.56 2.49
C ASP A 199 11.23 -1.56 2.33
N ILE A 200 11.96 -1.93 3.38
CA ILE A 200 13.42 -2.10 3.32
C ILE A 200 13.71 -3.42 2.60
N ASN A 201 14.50 -3.36 1.52
CA ASN A 201 14.85 -4.53 0.72
C ASN A 201 15.69 -5.54 1.55
N LEU A 202 15.01 -6.53 2.15
CA LEU A 202 15.56 -7.57 3.02
C LEU A 202 16.56 -8.51 2.33
N LEU A 203 16.74 -8.39 1.01
CA LEU A 203 17.69 -9.18 0.20
C LEU A 203 19.17 -8.93 0.54
N SER A 204 19.47 -8.06 1.51
CA SER A 204 20.83 -7.78 2.00
C SER A 204 21.07 -8.18 3.47
N VAL A 205 20.09 -8.82 4.12
CA VAL A 205 20.21 -9.36 5.48
C VAL A 205 20.61 -10.83 5.39
N ASP A 206 21.68 -11.20 6.08
CA ASP A 206 22.34 -12.49 5.97
C ASP A 206 21.42 -13.71 6.25
N ALA A 207 21.71 -14.84 5.61
CA ALA A 207 20.89 -16.06 5.68
C ALA A 207 20.74 -16.62 7.11
N ASN A 208 21.63 -16.26 8.04
CA ASN A 208 21.62 -16.69 9.44
C ASN A 208 20.51 -16.05 10.29
N VAL A 209 19.84 -15.00 9.80
CA VAL A 209 18.78 -14.29 10.55
C VAL A 209 17.39 -14.88 10.28
N GLN A 210 17.27 -15.80 9.30
CA GLN A 210 15.98 -16.40 8.91
C GLN A 210 15.23 -17.13 10.04
N PRO A 211 15.87 -17.88 10.96
CA PRO A 211 15.14 -18.57 12.04
C PRO A 211 14.51 -17.59 13.06
N LEU A 212 15.16 -16.44 13.29
CA LEU A 212 14.67 -15.35 14.15
C LEU A 212 13.56 -14.53 13.48
N LEU A 213 13.65 -14.35 12.16
CA LEU A 213 12.62 -13.66 11.37
C LEU A 213 11.34 -14.49 11.20
N GLN A 214 11.44 -15.81 10.99
CA GLN A 214 10.29 -16.67 10.67
C GLN A 214 9.24 -16.81 11.79
N SER A 215 9.55 -16.44 13.03
CA SER A 215 8.61 -16.51 14.17
C SER A 215 7.93 -15.18 14.51
N HIS A 216 8.47 -14.03 14.09
CA HIS A 216 8.09 -12.72 14.67
C HIS A 216 8.12 -11.52 13.69
N THR A 217 8.10 -11.73 12.37
CA THR A 217 8.21 -10.66 11.34
C THR A 217 7.21 -9.51 11.45
N ARG A 218 6.06 -9.71 12.12
CA ARG A 218 5.03 -8.66 12.31
C ARG A 218 4.96 -8.07 13.72
N SER A 219 5.87 -8.46 14.61
CA SER A 219 5.93 -7.90 15.96
C SER A 219 7.13 -6.96 16.08
N LEU A 220 7.10 -6.04 17.04
CA LEU A 220 8.22 -5.13 17.34
C LEU A 220 9.58 -5.85 17.50
N ALA A 221 9.57 -7.12 17.90
CA ALA A 221 10.77 -7.97 17.94
C ALA A 221 11.42 -8.18 16.55
N GLY A 222 10.62 -8.39 15.50
CA GLY A 222 11.11 -8.57 14.13
C GLY A 222 11.68 -7.28 13.53
N ILE A 223 11.11 -6.13 13.88
CA ILE A 223 11.64 -4.81 13.50
C ILE A 223 13.00 -4.57 14.15
N GLY A 224 13.12 -4.86 15.45
CA GLY A 224 14.37 -4.67 16.19
C GLY A 224 15.54 -5.40 15.53
N VAL A 225 15.31 -6.60 14.99
CA VAL A 225 16.32 -7.39 14.26
C VAL A 225 16.86 -6.66 13.03
N ILE A 226 16.00 -5.98 12.26
CA ILE A 226 16.41 -5.29 11.03
C ILE A 226 17.23 -4.05 11.35
N ILE A 227 16.80 -3.26 12.34
CA ILE A 227 17.56 -2.11 12.86
C ILE A 227 18.91 -2.61 13.40
N GLY A 228 18.89 -3.70 14.19
CA GLY A 228 20.08 -4.30 14.78
C GLY A 228 21.11 -4.76 13.76
N ALA A 229 20.67 -5.42 12.68
CA ALA A 229 21.56 -5.89 11.62
C ALA A 229 22.26 -4.74 10.87
N GLN A 230 21.54 -3.65 10.58
CA GLN A 230 22.13 -2.48 9.92
C GLN A 230 23.19 -1.80 10.80
N ILE A 231 22.90 -1.69 12.09
CA ILE A 231 23.80 -1.09 13.07
C ILE A 231 25.05 -1.95 13.27
N ALA A 232 24.89 -3.26 13.42
CA ALA A 232 25.99 -4.20 13.52
C ALA A 232 26.90 -4.18 12.28
N LYS A 233 26.33 -4.08 11.08
CA LYS A 233 27.11 -3.97 9.84
C LYS A 233 27.99 -2.71 9.81
N ARG A 234 27.47 -1.56 10.25
CA ARG A 234 28.25 -0.31 10.34
C ARG A 234 29.37 -0.45 11.38
N LEU A 235 29.11 -1.15 12.49
CA LEU A 235 30.12 -1.45 13.50
C LEU A 235 31.24 -2.34 12.93
N ALA A 236 30.90 -3.47 12.28
CA ALA A 236 31.88 -4.37 11.68
C ALA A 236 32.87 -3.61 10.79
N GLN A 237 32.35 -2.74 9.91
CA GLN A 237 33.20 -1.94 9.02
C GLN A 237 34.16 -1.02 9.78
N LYS A 238 33.67 -0.31 10.82
CA LYS A 238 34.52 0.56 11.65
C LYS A 238 35.56 -0.24 12.44
N VAL A 239 35.16 -1.36 13.03
CA VAL A 239 36.00 -2.22 13.88
C VAL A 239 37.09 -2.88 13.03
N ALA A 240 36.74 -3.48 11.88
CA ALA A 240 37.69 -4.08 10.95
C ALA A 240 38.80 -3.10 10.53
N GLN A 241 38.41 -1.89 10.09
CA GLN A 241 39.36 -0.86 9.64
C GLN A 241 40.32 -0.44 10.76
N ARG A 242 39.84 -0.32 12.00
CA ARG A 242 40.67 0.13 13.13
C ARG A 242 41.56 -0.97 13.68
N ILE A 243 41.09 -2.22 13.71
CA ILE A 243 41.90 -3.37 14.13
C ILE A 243 43.06 -3.56 13.16
N ALA A 244 42.79 -3.66 11.85
CA ALA A 244 43.83 -3.91 10.84
C ALA A 244 44.97 -2.89 10.91
N GLY A 245 44.64 -1.60 11.11
CA GLY A 245 45.64 -0.53 11.23
C GLY A 245 46.43 -0.55 12.55
N LYS A 246 45.79 -0.86 13.69
CA LYS A 246 46.43 -0.80 15.02
C LYS A 246 47.21 -2.06 15.37
N VAL A 247 46.76 -3.23 14.93
CA VAL A 247 47.39 -4.52 15.23
C VAL A 247 48.77 -4.62 14.61
N VAL A 248 48.92 -4.32 13.31
CA VAL A 248 50.22 -4.41 12.63
C VAL A 248 51.26 -3.52 13.30
N GLY A 249 50.87 -2.29 13.69
CA GLY A 249 51.75 -1.38 14.42
C GLY A 249 52.12 -1.85 15.83
N ARG A 250 51.16 -2.42 16.58
CA ARG A 250 51.39 -2.93 17.94
C ARG A 250 52.21 -4.21 17.96
N VAL A 251 51.96 -5.14 17.03
CA VAL A 251 52.72 -6.38 16.87
C VAL A 251 54.16 -6.06 16.49
N LEU A 252 54.40 -5.17 15.52
CA LEU A 252 55.76 -4.73 15.16
C LEU A 252 56.47 -3.99 16.30
N GLY A 253 55.77 -3.11 17.01
CA GLY A 253 56.32 -2.36 18.15
C GLY A 253 56.69 -3.25 19.34
N LYS A 254 55.87 -4.28 19.64
CA LYS A 254 56.15 -5.25 20.72
C LYS A 254 57.08 -6.38 20.29
N ALA A 255 57.13 -6.74 19.01
CA ALA A 255 58.08 -7.72 18.49
C ALA A 255 59.53 -7.25 18.66
N ALA A 256 59.79 -5.95 18.53
CA ALA A 256 61.10 -5.36 18.78
C ALA A 256 61.52 -5.34 20.27
N THR A 257 60.62 -5.61 21.22
CA THR A 257 60.89 -5.39 22.66
C THR A 257 60.51 -6.53 23.61
N SER A 258 59.63 -7.46 23.22
CA SER A 258 59.04 -8.44 24.15
C SER A 258 58.73 -9.83 23.58
N ILE A 259 58.56 -9.96 22.25
CA ILE A 259 58.11 -11.23 21.63
C ILE A 259 59.28 -12.11 21.23
N ILE A 260 60.48 -11.56 21.06
CA ILE A 260 61.69 -12.35 20.87
C ILE A 260 62.20 -12.71 22.28
N PRO A 261 62.18 -13.97 22.73
CA PRO A 261 62.75 -14.37 24.00
C PRO A 261 64.28 -14.36 23.91
N ILE A 262 64.88 -13.18 23.79
CA ILE A 262 66.34 -13.01 23.69
C ILE A 262 67.00 -13.45 25.00
N ALA A 263 66.30 -13.36 26.13
CA ALA A 263 66.85 -13.64 27.45
C ALA A 263 67.04 -15.14 27.78
N GLY A 264 66.36 -16.08 27.10
CA GLY A 264 66.38 -17.49 27.49
C GLY A 264 67.58 -18.28 26.98
N TRP A 265 67.87 -18.20 25.69
CA TRP A 265 68.89 -19.01 25.03
C TRP A 265 70.26 -18.33 24.94
N VAL A 266 70.29 -16.99 24.91
CA VAL A 266 71.54 -16.20 24.86
C VAL A 266 72.23 -16.15 26.23
N ILE A 267 71.47 -16.23 27.32
CA ILE A 267 71.99 -16.07 28.70
C ILE A 267 71.95 -17.38 29.51
N GLY A 268 71.03 -18.33 29.22
CA GLY A 268 70.86 -19.57 30.00
C GLY A 268 71.23 -20.88 29.28
N GLY A 269 71.29 -20.88 27.95
CA GLY A 269 71.68 -22.05 27.15
C GLY A 269 73.17 -22.00 26.85
N GLY A 270 73.98 -22.75 27.60
CA GLY A 270 75.39 -22.93 27.23
C GLY A 270 75.50 -23.30 25.75
N LEU A 271 76.36 -22.56 25.04
CA LEU A 271 76.81 -22.82 23.67
C LEU A 271 76.66 -24.32 23.32
N ILE A 272 75.71 -24.66 22.45
CA ILE A 272 75.72 -25.94 21.75
C ILE A 272 76.86 -25.82 20.73
N VAL A 273 78.09 -26.04 21.20
CA VAL A 273 79.34 -25.82 20.45
C VAL A 273 79.45 -26.73 19.22
N TRP A 274 78.67 -27.81 19.13
CA TRP A 274 78.89 -28.83 18.10
C TRP A 274 78.07 -28.67 16.82
N ASP A 275 76.87 -28.06 16.86
CA ASP A 275 76.02 -27.91 15.65
C ASP A 275 76.30 -26.60 14.88
N LEU A 276 77.00 -25.65 15.52
CA LEU A 276 77.29 -24.31 14.98
C LEU A 276 78.56 -24.23 14.12
N ILE A 277 79.42 -25.26 14.18
CA ILE A 277 80.74 -25.27 13.51
C ILE A 277 80.66 -25.86 12.09
N GLU A 278 79.71 -26.75 11.80
CA GLU A 278 79.58 -27.41 10.49
C GLU A 278 78.69 -26.64 9.49
N GLY A 279 77.88 -25.68 9.95
CA GLY A 279 77.01 -24.87 9.09
C GLY A 279 77.28 -23.38 9.29
N GLY A 280 77.82 -22.69 8.28
CA GLY A 280 78.08 -21.24 8.29
C GLY A 280 76.83 -20.34 8.33
N ASN A 281 75.80 -20.77 9.05
CA ASN A 281 74.44 -20.25 9.03
C ASN A 281 74.10 -19.37 10.24
N GLY A 282 74.98 -19.27 11.25
CA GLY A 282 74.80 -18.34 12.37
C GLY A 282 73.65 -18.68 13.32
N ALA A 283 73.08 -17.66 13.97
CA ALA A 283 71.93 -17.79 14.87
C ALA A 283 70.58 -17.93 14.14
N LEU A 284 70.55 -17.85 12.81
CA LEU A 284 69.32 -17.79 12.00
C LEU A 284 68.39 -19.00 12.21
N PRO A 285 68.86 -20.26 12.31
CA PRO A 285 67.97 -21.40 12.58
C PRO A 285 67.32 -21.34 13.97
N GLN A 286 68.03 -20.85 15.00
CA GLN A 286 67.46 -20.67 16.33
C GLN A 286 66.45 -19.51 16.37
N ILE A 287 66.75 -18.42 15.65
CA ILE A 287 65.82 -17.29 15.48
C ILE A 287 64.52 -17.76 14.80
N GLN A 288 64.64 -18.59 13.75
CA GLN A 288 63.49 -19.17 13.06
C GLN A 288 62.63 -19.99 14.02
N ALA A 289 63.25 -20.93 14.75
CA ALA A 289 62.52 -21.77 15.71
C ALA A 289 61.84 -20.92 16.78
N ALA A 290 62.54 -19.95 17.36
CA ALA A 290 62.01 -19.08 18.42
C ALA A 290 60.84 -18.20 17.95
N LEU A 291 60.90 -17.67 16.72
CA LEU A 291 59.81 -16.85 16.16
C LEU A 291 58.59 -17.68 15.73
N GLN A 292 58.76 -18.98 15.52
CA GLN A 292 57.68 -19.92 15.19
C GLN A 292 57.06 -20.60 16.43
N GLU A 293 57.56 -20.32 17.63
CA GLU A 293 57.04 -20.88 18.88
C GLU A 293 55.59 -20.47 19.16
N GLU A 294 54.85 -21.36 19.82
CA GLU A 294 53.46 -21.15 20.22
C GLU A 294 53.29 -19.89 21.10
N SER A 295 54.28 -19.55 21.92
CA SER A 295 54.25 -18.33 22.74
C SER A 295 54.25 -17.05 21.92
N VAL A 296 54.89 -17.03 20.75
CA VAL A 296 54.90 -15.89 19.83
C VAL A 296 53.54 -15.74 19.18
N LYS A 297 52.98 -16.86 18.67
CA LYS A 297 51.65 -16.92 18.06
C LYS A 297 50.56 -16.51 19.06
N ALA A 298 50.62 -17.05 20.29
CA ALA A 298 49.74 -16.66 21.39
C ALA A 298 49.87 -15.18 21.77
N GLY A 299 51.09 -14.62 21.75
CA GLY A 299 51.32 -13.20 21.98
C GLY A 299 50.65 -12.31 20.93
N VAL A 300 50.79 -12.65 19.65
CA VAL A 300 50.13 -11.94 18.54
C VAL A 300 48.61 -12.02 18.69
N ARG A 301 48.07 -13.20 18.95
CA ARG A 301 46.63 -13.44 19.17
C ARG A 301 46.09 -12.64 20.36
N SER A 302 46.84 -12.56 21.45
CA SER A 302 46.49 -11.75 22.62
C SER A 302 46.43 -10.25 22.29
N GLU A 303 47.35 -9.72 21.49
CA GLU A 303 47.33 -8.30 21.09
C GLU A 303 46.14 -7.96 20.20
N ILE A 304 45.74 -8.89 19.34
CA ILE A 304 44.53 -8.75 18.52
C ILE A 304 43.30 -8.71 19.42
N THR A 305 43.19 -9.67 20.34
CA THR A 305 42.08 -9.77 21.31
C THR A 305 41.93 -8.47 22.11
N VAL A 306 43.00 -7.99 22.74
CA VAL A 306 42.99 -6.74 23.51
C VAL A 306 42.61 -5.54 22.64
N THR A 307 43.07 -5.50 21.38
CA THR A 307 42.74 -4.40 20.47
C THR A 307 41.27 -4.42 20.07
N VAL A 308 40.68 -5.60 19.84
CA VAL A 308 39.25 -5.75 19.52
C VAL A 308 38.40 -5.34 20.72
N GLU A 309 38.72 -5.82 21.92
CA GLU A 309 38.03 -5.46 23.17
C GLU A 309 38.04 -3.94 23.42
N ASP A 310 39.20 -3.29 23.23
CA ASP A 310 39.37 -1.85 23.39
C ASP A 310 38.49 -1.04 22.42
N GLU A 311 38.42 -1.44 21.16
CA GLU A 311 37.61 -0.75 20.16
C GLU A 311 36.12 -0.98 20.39
N LEU A 312 35.71 -2.20 20.73
CA LEU A 312 34.32 -2.48 21.07
C LEU A 312 33.84 -1.65 22.25
N ARG A 313 34.63 -1.58 23.33
CA ARG A 313 34.30 -0.80 24.53
C ARG A 313 34.12 0.70 24.23
N LYS A 314 34.87 1.23 23.27
CA LYS A 314 34.78 2.65 22.87
C LYS A 314 33.57 2.95 22.02
N GLU A 315 33.22 2.06 21.09
CA GLU A 315 32.10 2.29 20.16
C GLU A 315 30.74 1.97 20.80
N MET A 316 30.68 1.04 21.76
CA MET A 316 29.41 0.57 22.35
C MET A 316 28.46 1.70 22.81
N PRO A 317 28.92 2.74 23.53
CA PRO A 317 28.04 3.82 23.96
C PRO A 317 27.53 4.72 22.83
N GLU A 318 28.25 4.81 21.70
CA GLU A 318 27.78 5.53 20.50
C GLU A 318 26.69 4.72 19.79
N ILE A 319 26.86 3.40 19.73
CA ILE A 319 25.89 2.49 19.11
C ILE A 319 24.56 2.49 19.87
N ALA A 320 24.61 2.37 21.20
CA ALA A 320 23.43 2.41 22.05
C ALA A 320 22.63 3.72 21.84
N ARG A 321 23.33 4.85 21.74
CA ARG A 321 22.73 6.15 21.42
C ARG A 321 22.16 6.22 20.00
N THR A 322 22.77 5.52 19.05
CA THR A 322 22.25 5.48 17.68
C THR A 322 20.91 4.75 17.66
N VAL A 323 20.81 3.58 18.32
CA VAL A 323 19.55 2.83 18.46
C VAL A 323 18.45 3.69 19.06
N SER A 324 18.71 4.38 20.19
CA SER A 324 17.70 5.21 20.85
C SER A 324 17.29 6.40 19.98
N ASN A 325 18.24 7.07 19.31
CA ASN A 325 17.93 8.19 18.42
C ASN A 325 17.10 7.74 17.21
N ASP A 326 17.38 6.57 16.64
CA ASP A 326 16.63 6.02 15.50
C ASP A 326 15.18 5.73 15.94
N VAL A 327 14.98 5.04 17.07
CA VAL A 327 13.64 4.77 17.63
C VAL A 327 12.90 6.07 17.98
N TYR A 328 13.58 7.03 18.59
CA TYR A 328 13.00 8.34 18.89
C TYR A 328 12.64 9.12 17.63
N SER A 329 13.43 9.03 16.56
CA SER A 329 13.10 9.62 15.26
C SER A 329 11.82 9.03 14.70
N SER A 330 11.63 7.71 14.77
CA SER A 330 10.40 7.06 14.35
C SER A 330 9.18 7.54 15.15
N TRP A 331 9.34 7.77 16.46
CA TRP A 331 8.30 8.44 17.27
C TRP A 331 8.00 9.85 16.76
N LEU A 332 9.01 10.68 16.48
CA LEU A 332 8.80 12.02 15.95
C LEU A 332 8.11 12.03 14.59
N ASP A 333 8.41 11.06 13.73
CA ASP A 333 7.78 10.90 12.42
C ASP A 333 6.30 10.54 12.57
N PHE A 334 6.00 9.60 13.45
CA PHE A 334 4.62 9.26 13.82
C PHE A 334 3.87 10.47 14.39
N LYS A 335 4.48 11.20 15.34
CA LYS A 335 3.90 12.39 15.93
C LYS A 335 3.58 13.45 14.88
N ARG A 336 4.51 13.71 13.95
CA ARG A 336 4.28 14.67 12.85
C ARG A 336 3.09 14.27 11.99
N LYS A 337 3.00 13.00 11.60
CA LYS A 337 1.93 12.47 10.76
C LYS A 337 0.55 12.60 11.40
N TYR A 338 0.46 12.36 12.71
CA TYR A 338 -0.80 12.38 13.46
C TYR A 338 -0.93 13.58 14.40
N THR A 339 -0.23 14.69 14.12
CA THR A 339 -0.11 15.86 15.02
C THR A 339 -1.47 16.33 15.53
N GLN A 340 -2.46 16.50 14.64
CA GLN A 340 -3.79 16.99 15.03
C GLN A 340 -4.56 15.99 15.90
N VAL A 341 -4.52 14.70 15.55
CA VAL A 341 -5.19 13.64 16.32
C VAL A 341 -4.58 13.53 17.71
N LEU A 342 -3.25 13.53 17.81
CA LEU A 342 -2.55 13.48 19.09
C LEU A 342 -2.81 14.72 19.94
N GLY A 343 -2.84 15.91 19.34
CA GLY A 343 -3.18 17.16 20.02
C GLY A 343 -4.59 17.13 20.62
N LEU A 344 -5.59 16.73 19.81
CA LEU A 344 -6.98 16.62 20.27
C LEU A 344 -7.15 15.54 21.35
N ALA A 345 -6.46 14.40 21.23
CA ALA A 345 -6.53 13.32 22.22
C ALA A 345 -5.98 13.76 23.58
N ASN A 346 -4.95 14.61 23.58
CA ASN A 346 -4.35 15.17 24.79
C ASN A 346 -5.23 16.25 25.44
N GLU A 347 -5.97 17.02 24.63
CA GLU A 347 -6.76 18.16 25.11
C GLU A 347 -8.23 17.83 25.40
N ASN A 348 -8.81 16.80 24.77
CA ASN A 348 -10.23 16.47 24.85
C ASN A 348 -10.47 14.97 25.14
N GLN A 349 -11.04 14.68 26.32
CA GLN A 349 -11.35 13.32 26.76
C GLN A 349 -12.36 12.60 25.85
N GLN A 350 -13.38 13.28 25.33
CA GLN A 350 -14.38 12.64 24.46
C GLN A 350 -13.76 12.20 23.13
N PHE A 351 -12.84 13.00 22.58
CA PHE A 351 -12.08 12.60 21.41
C PHE A 351 -11.16 11.43 21.68
N ARG A 352 -10.50 11.39 22.85
CA ARG A 352 -9.71 10.22 23.27
C ARG A 352 -10.57 8.95 23.34
N ASN A 353 -11.75 9.02 23.96
CA ASN A 353 -12.68 7.89 24.00
C ASN A 353 -13.11 7.45 22.58
N LEU A 354 -13.30 8.40 21.65
CA LEU A 354 -13.57 8.05 20.25
C LEU A 354 -12.42 7.25 19.63
N ILE A 355 -11.16 7.64 19.85
CA ILE A 355 -10.01 6.89 19.34
C ILE A 355 -9.98 5.45 19.89
N GLU A 356 -10.31 5.25 21.16
CA GLU A 356 -10.37 3.92 21.78
C GLU A 356 -11.44 3.00 21.16
N GLU A 357 -12.51 3.55 20.59
CA GLU A 357 -13.54 2.79 19.88
C GLU A 357 -13.18 2.49 18.41
N VAL A 358 -12.15 3.14 17.89
CA VAL A 358 -11.72 3.06 16.49
C VAL A 358 -10.61 2.02 16.33
N THR A 359 -10.57 1.33 15.19
CA THR A 359 -9.48 0.40 14.88
C THR A 359 -8.24 1.16 14.40
N ALA A 360 -7.04 0.59 14.59
CA ALA A 360 -5.80 1.21 14.11
C ALA A 360 -5.87 1.56 12.60
N ASP A 361 -6.41 0.66 11.78
CA ASP A 361 -6.54 0.87 10.32
C ASP A 361 -7.44 2.07 9.96
N ASP A 362 -8.43 2.37 10.81
CA ASP A 362 -9.38 3.45 10.58
C ASP A 362 -8.90 4.81 11.13
N VAL A 363 -7.80 4.88 11.89
CA VAL A 363 -7.29 6.16 12.41
C VAL A 363 -6.93 7.13 11.27
N GLY A 364 -6.47 6.61 10.12
CA GLY A 364 -6.25 7.44 8.93
C GLY A 364 -7.54 8.10 8.42
N LYS A 365 -8.68 7.39 8.48
CA LYS A 365 -10.00 7.95 8.15
C LYS A 365 -10.41 9.00 9.18
N LEU A 366 -10.18 8.74 10.47
CA LEU A 366 -10.47 9.70 11.54
C LEU A 366 -9.64 10.98 11.38
N ALA A 367 -8.34 10.87 11.12
CA ALA A 367 -7.47 12.01 10.84
C ALA A 367 -7.98 12.84 9.64
N THR A 368 -8.40 12.16 8.56
CA THR A 368 -8.98 12.83 7.39
C THR A 368 -10.28 13.58 7.73
N LEU A 369 -11.13 13.00 8.59
CA LEU A 369 -12.36 13.64 9.04
C LEU A 369 -12.06 14.87 9.90
N VAL A 370 -11.17 14.76 10.88
CA VAL A 370 -10.74 15.88 11.74
C VAL A 370 -10.28 17.07 10.89
N VAL A 371 -9.37 16.82 9.95
CA VAL A 371 -8.88 17.85 9.01
C VAL A 371 -10.03 18.44 8.20
N THR A 372 -10.97 17.61 7.74
CA THR A 372 -12.10 18.09 6.93
C THR A 372 -13.05 18.98 7.75
N VAL A 373 -13.41 18.56 8.96
CA VAL A 373 -14.27 19.34 9.86
C VAL A 373 -13.58 20.65 10.25
N GLU A 374 -12.29 20.61 10.60
CA GLU A 374 -11.55 21.83 10.95
C GLU A 374 -11.48 22.82 9.78
N ASN A 375 -11.23 22.34 8.56
CA ASN A 375 -11.19 23.20 7.37
C ASN A 375 -12.55 23.78 7.00
N SER A 376 -13.64 23.03 7.20
CA SER A 376 -14.99 23.47 6.83
C SER A 376 -15.65 24.33 7.92
N MET A 377 -15.47 24.00 9.19
CA MET A 377 -16.20 24.60 10.32
C MET A 377 -15.30 25.40 11.27
N GLY A 378 -13.98 25.39 11.06
CA GLY A 378 -13.01 25.99 11.96
C GLY A 378 -12.78 25.15 13.24
N HIS A 379 -11.78 25.58 14.03
CA HIS A 379 -11.40 24.89 15.26
C HIS A 379 -12.55 24.81 16.29
N ASP A 380 -13.25 25.91 16.53
CA ASP A 380 -14.42 25.93 17.45
C ASP A 380 -15.56 25.02 16.95
N GLY A 381 -15.70 24.88 15.63
CA GLY A 381 -16.66 23.98 15.00
C GLY A 381 -16.29 22.51 15.22
N LEU A 382 -15.00 22.17 15.07
CA LEU A 382 -14.46 20.85 15.38
C LEU A 382 -14.69 20.48 16.85
N LEU A 383 -14.31 21.35 17.79
CA LEU A 383 -14.51 21.07 19.22
C LEU A 383 -15.98 20.85 19.56
N ARG A 384 -16.88 21.70 19.06
CA ARG A 384 -18.32 21.50 19.26
C ARG A 384 -18.82 20.19 18.65
N SER A 385 -18.31 19.79 17.49
CA SER A 385 -18.69 18.52 16.85
C SER A 385 -18.23 17.30 17.65
N ILE A 386 -17.11 17.40 18.37
CA ILE A 386 -16.64 16.38 19.31
C ILE A 386 -17.58 16.35 20.52
N ASP A 387 -17.84 17.51 21.12
CA ASP A 387 -18.61 17.63 22.37
C ASP A 387 -20.06 17.16 22.21
N ASP A 388 -20.69 17.51 21.07
CA ASP A 388 -22.07 17.14 20.73
C ASP A 388 -22.18 15.74 20.10
N GLY A 389 -21.07 15.01 19.95
CA GLY A 389 -21.03 13.64 19.40
C GLY A 389 -21.10 13.53 17.86
N GLN A 390 -21.33 14.64 17.16
CA GLN A 390 -21.46 14.66 15.69
C GLN A 390 -20.21 14.13 14.96
N LEU A 391 -19.00 14.36 15.48
CA LEU A 391 -17.78 13.86 14.86
C LEU A 391 -17.76 12.33 14.82
N LYS A 392 -18.24 11.69 15.89
CA LYS A 392 -18.35 10.23 15.98
C LYS A 392 -19.35 9.70 14.97
N ASP A 393 -20.52 10.32 14.86
CA ASP A 393 -21.54 9.89 13.91
C ASP A 393 -21.05 10.05 12.46
N LEU A 394 -20.38 11.18 12.15
CA LEU A 394 -19.75 11.41 10.85
C LEU A 394 -18.66 10.38 10.54
N PHE A 395 -17.89 9.93 11.54
CA PHE A 395 -16.85 8.93 11.35
C PHE A 395 -17.39 7.58 10.86
N TYR A 396 -18.60 7.19 11.26
CA TYR A 396 -19.21 5.93 10.79
C TYR A 396 -19.82 6.02 9.38
N LEU A 397 -19.93 7.22 8.81
CA LEU A 397 -20.38 7.41 7.43
C LEU A 397 -19.30 7.03 6.40
N PRO A 398 -19.67 6.73 5.14
CA PRO A 398 -18.70 6.62 4.05
C PRO A 398 -17.94 7.95 3.85
N GLN A 399 -16.67 7.87 3.43
CA GLN A 399 -15.84 9.08 3.25
C GLN A 399 -16.38 10.04 2.17
N SER A 400 -17.20 9.56 1.24
CA SER A 400 -17.92 10.38 0.26
C SER A 400 -18.81 11.44 0.94
N ALA A 401 -19.38 11.14 2.10
CA ALA A 401 -20.21 12.07 2.86
C ALA A 401 -19.44 13.33 3.29
N TYR A 402 -18.11 13.26 3.36
CA TYR A 402 -17.26 14.39 3.69
C TYR A 402 -17.30 15.47 2.60
N ASP A 403 -17.70 15.15 1.37
CA ASP A 403 -17.91 16.15 0.32
C ASP A 403 -19.13 17.03 0.61
N ILE A 404 -20.20 16.46 1.17
CA ILE A 404 -21.35 17.24 1.65
C ILE A 404 -20.88 18.19 2.75
N LEU A 405 -20.04 17.72 3.68
CA LEU A 405 -19.48 18.58 4.74
C LEU A 405 -18.63 19.72 4.16
N ARG A 406 -17.78 19.43 3.17
CA ARG A 406 -16.93 20.44 2.52
C ARG A 406 -17.74 21.55 1.88
N ASP A 407 -18.80 21.19 1.17
CA ASP A 407 -19.61 22.14 0.41
C ASP A 407 -20.60 22.92 1.28
N THR A 408 -21.12 22.29 2.35
CA THR A 408 -22.17 22.88 3.18
C THR A 408 -21.67 23.46 4.49
N SER A 409 -20.48 23.04 4.95
CA SER A 409 -19.92 23.38 6.26
C SER A 409 -20.89 23.12 7.42
N ASN A 410 -21.74 22.09 7.28
CA ASN A 410 -22.81 21.80 8.22
C ASN A 410 -22.90 20.29 8.51
N ALA A 411 -22.29 19.84 9.60
CA ALA A 411 -22.33 18.46 10.07
C ALA A 411 -23.75 17.91 10.24
N ALA A 412 -24.67 18.72 10.80
CA ALA A 412 -26.06 18.28 11.02
C ALA A 412 -26.80 17.98 9.71
N LEU A 413 -26.49 18.73 8.64
CA LEU A 413 -27.07 18.47 7.32
C LEU A 413 -26.53 17.16 6.72
N VAL A 414 -25.24 16.85 6.92
CA VAL A 414 -24.67 15.57 6.48
C VAL A 414 -25.35 14.40 7.20
N LEU A 415 -25.53 14.51 8.51
CA LEU A 415 -26.22 13.49 9.31
C LEU A 415 -27.68 13.33 8.89
N ALA A 416 -28.40 14.43 8.62
CA ALA A 416 -29.78 14.36 8.13
C ALA A 416 -29.87 13.68 6.74
N TRP A 417 -28.87 13.90 5.87
CA TRP A 417 -28.77 13.15 4.62
C TRP A 417 -28.48 11.67 4.85
N ALA A 418 -27.61 11.33 5.80
CA ALA A 418 -27.32 9.95 6.15
C ALA A 418 -28.54 9.23 6.73
N ASP A 419 -29.32 9.89 7.59
CA ASP A 419 -30.55 9.35 8.18
C ASP A 419 -31.62 9.06 7.12
N LEU A 420 -31.77 9.96 6.14
CA LEU A 420 -32.72 9.77 5.04
C LEU A 420 -32.22 8.72 4.03
N ALA A 421 -30.96 8.79 3.64
CA ALA A 421 -30.41 8.00 2.54
C ALA A 421 -29.97 6.60 2.93
N GLY A 422 -29.53 6.40 4.18
CA GLY A 422 -28.99 5.13 4.66
C GLY A 422 -27.87 4.62 3.73
N ALA A 423 -28.09 3.45 3.14
CA ALA A 423 -27.13 2.83 2.23
C ALA A 423 -26.92 3.61 0.91
N ASP A 424 -27.85 4.47 0.51
CA ASP A 424 -27.80 5.23 -0.74
C ASP A 424 -27.06 6.57 -0.60
N LEU A 425 -26.42 6.85 0.53
CA LEU A 425 -25.70 8.11 0.77
C LEU A 425 -24.61 8.37 -0.30
N ASP A 426 -23.89 7.33 -0.73
CA ASP A 426 -22.91 7.45 -1.82
C ASP A 426 -23.56 7.93 -3.13
N ALA A 427 -24.80 7.49 -3.41
CA ALA A 427 -25.52 7.92 -4.60
C ALA A 427 -25.99 9.38 -4.48
N VAL A 428 -26.40 9.84 -3.28
CA VAL A 428 -26.70 11.27 -3.00
C VAL A 428 -25.48 12.14 -3.32
N VAL A 429 -24.29 11.71 -2.90
CA VAL A 429 -23.04 12.42 -3.19
C VAL A 429 -22.69 12.35 -4.68
N ALA A 430 -22.74 11.15 -5.28
CA ALA A 430 -22.38 10.92 -6.67
C ALA A 430 -23.28 11.66 -7.67
N THR A 431 -24.55 11.89 -7.32
CA THR A 431 -25.51 12.67 -8.12
C THR A 431 -25.55 14.15 -7.74
N GLU A 432 -24.78 14.56 -6.72
CA GLU A 432 -24.80 15.91 -6.14
C GLU A 432 -26.20 16.40 -5.71
N LEU A 433 -27.09 15.48 -5.35
CA LEU A 433 -28.46 15.80 -4.95
C LEU A 433 -28.49 16.80 -3.77
N TYR A 434 -27.54 16.70 -2.85
CA TYR A 434 -27.40 17.59 -1.69
C TYR A 434 -27.16 19.07 -2.05
N LYS A 435 -26.79 19.40 -3.30
CA LYS A 435 -26.60 20.79 -3.76
C LYS A 435 -27.89 21.45 -4.22
N VAL A 436 -28.89 20.64 -4.58
CA VAL A 436 -30.15 21.11 -5.20
C VAL A 436 -31.38 20.81 -4.35
N ALA A 437 -31.21 20.04 -3.28
CA ALA A 437 -32.28 19.62 -2.39
C ALA A 437 -31.81 19.63 -0.92
N THR A 438 -32.77 19.49 -0.01
CA THR A 438 -32.52 19.14 1.40
C THR A 438 -33.24 17.84 1.74
N PRO A 439 -32.90 17.14 2.83
CA PRO A 439 -33.60 15.92 3.23
C PRO A 439 -35.13 16.10 3.34
N GLU A 440 -35.60 17.27 3.80
CA GLU A 440 -37.02 17.61 3.94
C GLU A 440 -37.75 17.75 2.58
N SER A 441 -37.01 17.78 1.46
CA SER A 441 -37.57 17.77 0.11
C SER A 441 -38.17 16.41 -0.26
N PHE A 442 -37.95 15.39 0.56
CA PHE A 442 -38.42 14.01 0.38
C PHE A 442 -39.35 13.57 1.51
N LEU A 443 -40.25 12.62 1.22
CA LEU A 443 -41.11 12.02 2.25
C LEU A 443 -40.37 10.96 3.06
N ASP A 444 -39.62 10.13 2.35
CA ASP A 444 -38.91 8.97 2.86
C ASP A 444 -37.77 8.60 1.89
N ASN A 445 -37.03 7.54 2.23
CA ASN A 445 -35.95 7.01 1.41
C ASN A 445 -36.44 6.57 0.02
N ASP A 446 -37.64 5.99 -0.09
CA ASP A 446 -38.20 5.50 -1.35
C ASP A 446 -38.47 6.65 -2.33
N ASP A 447 -38.99 7.79 -1.85
CA ASP A 447 -39.19 9.01 -2.65
C ASP A 447 -37.85 9.54 -3.18
N MET A 448 -36.82 9.59 -2.34
CA MET A 448 -35.48 9.99 -2.74
C MET A 448 -34.85 9.01 -3.75
N SER A 449 -34.98 7.70 -3.51
CA SER A 449 -34.37 6.65 -4.33
C SER A 449 -34.88 6.68 -5.78
N LYS A 450 -36.14 7.07 -6.01
CA LYS A 450 -36.68 7.30 -7.37
C LYS A 450 -35.89 8.37 -8.14
N VAL A 451 -35.48 9.45 -7.47
CA VAL A 451 -34.63 10.50 -8.06
C VAL A 451 -33.23 9.96 -8.29
N LEU A 452 -32.65 9.24 -7.33
CA LEU A 452 -31.30 8.69 -7.45
C LEU A 452 -31.18 7.63 -8.57
N THR A 453 -32.27 6.90 -8.87
CA THR A 453 -32.33 5.90 -9.95
C THR A 453 -32.08 6.50 -11.33
N LEU A 454 -32.22 7.82 -11.49
CA LEU A 454 -31.85 8.52 -12.73
C LEU A 454 -30.34 8.40 -13.03
N GLY A 455 -29.51 8.28 -11.99
CA GLY A 455 -28.06 8.04 -12.10
C GLY A 455 -27.24 9.16 -12.74
N ASN A 456 -27.88 10.24 -13.21
CA ASN A 456 -27.25 11.37 -13.89
C ASN A 456 -27.45 12.67 -13.10
N LYS A 457 -26.36 13.38 -12.80
CA LYS A 457 -26.34 14.66 -12.07
C LYS A 457 -27.25 15.72 -12.71
N ASP A 458 -27.20 15.86 -14.03
CA ASP A 458 -27.98 16.88 -14.75
C ASP A 458 -29.47 16.55 -14.73
N ALA A 459 -29.82 15.26 -14.95
CA ALA A 459 -31.20 14.78 -14.85
C ALA A 459 -31.77 14.98 -13.45
N VAL A 460 -31.01 14.66 -12.40
CA VAL A 460 -31.40 14.89 -11.00
C VAL A 460 -31.63 16.38 -10.76
N ARG A 461 -30.71 17.24 -11.19
CA ARG A 461 -30.83 18.69 -11.05
C ARG A 461 -32.09 19.23 -11.72
N ASP A 462 -32.37 18.83 -12.96
CA ASP A 462 -33.50 19.32 -13.72
C ASP A 462 -34.84 18.83 -13.16
N VAL A 463 -34.90 17.56 -12.74
CA VAL A 463 -36.09 17.00 -12.06
C VAL A 463 -36.35 17.69 -10.73
N MET A 464 -35.31 18.10 -10.00
CA MET A 464 -35.46 18.84 -8.74
C MET A 464 -35.93 20.29 -8.92
N LEU A 465 -35.94 20.84 -10.15
CA LEU A 465 -36.58 22.14 -10.45
C LEU A 465 -38.12 22.05 -10.58
N LEU A 466 -38.68 20.85 -10.54
CA LEU A 466 -40.11 20.57 -10.61
C LEU A 466 -40.73 20.58 -9.21
N SER A 467 -42.04 20.84 -9.12
CA SER A 467 -42.76 20.61 -7.86
C SER A 467 -42.82 19.12 -7.53
N ARG A 468 -43.00 18.76 -6.25
CA ARG A 468 -43.09 17.35 -5.84
C ARG A 468 -44.15 16.57 -6.64
N ILE A 469 -45.32 17.16 -6.87
CA ILE A 469 -46.41 16.53 -7.65
C ILE A 469 -45.98 16.27 -9.10
N GLU A 470 -45.35 17.25 -9.76
CA GLU A 470 -44.88 17.10 -11.14
C GLU A 470 -43.76 16.05 -11.23
N ARG A 471 -42.87 16.02 -10.24
CA ARG A 471 -41.79 15.04 -10.14
C ARG A 471 -42.35 13.63 -9.95
N ASP A 472 -43.32 13.43 -9.06
CA ASP A 472 -43.91 12.11 -8.80
C ASP A 472 -44.55 11.53 -10.07
N VAL A 473 -45.20 12.38 -10.87
CA VAL A 473 -45.79 11.98 -12.15
C VAL A 473 -44.73 11.57 -13.17
N LEU A 474 -43.63 12.33 -13.30
CA LEU A 474 -42.54 11.95 -14.21
C LEU A 474 -41.79 10.71 -13.74
N LEU A 475 -41.50 10.58 -12.45
CA LEU A 475 -40.78 9.44 -11.88
C LEU A 475 -41.62 8.15 -11.84
N ALA A 476 -42.91 8.21 -12.17
CA ALA A 476 -43.72 7.02 -12.45
C ALA A 476 -43.36 6.37 -13.81
N LEU A 477 -42.67 7.09 -14.70
CA LEU A 477 -42.14 6.57 -15.95
C LEU A 477 -40.83 5.78 -15.72
N PRO A 478 -40.40 4.94 -16.67
CA PRO A 478 -39.09 4.28 -16.59
C PRO A 478 -37.95 5.30 -16.44
N ALA A 479 -37.02 5.08 -15.51
CA ALA A 479 -35.94 6.02 -15.20
C ALA A 479 -35.08 6.39 -16.43
N SER A 480 -34.84 5.44 -17.34
CA SER A 480 -34.16 5.70 -18.61
C SER A 480 -34.90 6.68 -19.51
N SER A 481 -36.24 6.63 -19.49
CA SER A 481 -37.09 7.56 -20.24
C SER A 481 -37.05 8.94 -19.61
N VAL A 482 -37.09 9.05 -18.28
CA VAL A 482 -36.98 10.34 -17.58
C VAL A 482 -35.62 10.99 -17.82
N ALA A 483 -34.53 10.23 -17.74
CA ALA A 483 -33.19 10.74 -18.06
C ALA A 483 -33.08 11.21 -19.52
N ALA A 484 -33.64 10.47 -20.47
CA ALA A 484 -33.66 10.90 -21.88
C ALA A 484 -34.54 12.15 -22.08
N LEU A 485 -35.62 12.31 -21.30
CA LEU A 485 -36.47 13.49 -21.34
C LEU A 485 -35.75 14.74 -20.82
N THR A 486 -34.97 14.62 -19.73
CA THR A 486 -34.18 15.74 -19.21
C THR A 486 -33.09 16.17 -20.18
N ASP A 487 -32.50 15.23 -20.93
CA ASP A 487 -31.51 15.56 -21.97
C ASP A 487 -32.14 16.26 -23.18
N ALA A 488 -33.39 15.95 -23.50
CA ALA A 488 -34.07 16.42 -24.70
C ALA A 488 -34.87 17.72 -24.50
N PHE A 489 -35.33 18.01 -23.28
CA PHE A 489 -36.33 19.05 -23.01
C PHE A 489 -35.96 19.95 -21.84
N THR A 490 -36.45 21.19 -21.86
CA THR A 490 -36.21 22.15 -20.77
C THR A 490 -37.06 21.84 -19.54
N ALA A 491 -36.68 22.36 -18.37
CA ALA A 491 -37.50 22.22 -17.16
C ALA A 491 -38.94 22.74 -17.32
N GLU A 492 -39.18 23.75 -18.17
CA GLU A 492 -40.54 24.23 -18.45
C GLU A 492 -41.35 23.21 -19.27
N ASP A 493 -40.73 22.62 -20.29
CA ASP A 493 -41.34 21.55 -21.08
C ASP A 493 -41.63 20.32 -20.22
N LEU A 494 -40.72 19.97 -19.29
CA LEU A 494 -40.92 18.87 -18.35
C LEU A 494 -42.08 19.14 -17.39
N ARG A 495 -42.23 20.37 -16.86
CA ARG A 495 -43.42 20.73 -16.04
C ARG A 495 -44.70 20.61 -16.85
N TRP A 496 -44.68 21.09 -18.09
CA TRP A 496 -45.84 20.98 -18.97
C TRP A 496 -46.19 19.51 -19.23
N LEU A 497 -45.18 18.69 -19.54
CA LEU A 497 -45.34 17.26 -19.82
C LEU A 497 -45.88 16.51 -18.59
N ALA A 498 -45.34 16.78 -17.40
CA ALA A 498 -45.80 16.18 -16.15
C ALA A 498 -47.29 16.42 -15.92
N ARG A 499 -47.75 17.67 -16.08
CA ARG A 499 -49.17 18.01 -15.94
C ARG A 499 -50.01 17.35 -17.02
N TYR A 500 -49.47 17.21 -18.22
CA TYR A 500 -50.18 16.63 -19.34
C TYR A 500 -50.40 15.12 -19.17
N ILE A 501 -49.38 14.38 -18.75
CA ILE A 501 -49.48 12.93 -18.57
C ILE A 501 -50.17 12.53 -17.25
N ALA A 502 -50.31 13.47 -16.29
CA ALA A 502 -51.04 13.22 -15.05
C ALA A 502 -52.52 12.84 -15.28
N ASP A 503 -53.11 13.31 -16.38
CA ASP A 503 -54.49 13.03 -16.76
C ASP A 503 -54.62 11.81 -17.71
N MET A 504 -53.53 11.10 -17.98
CA MET A 504 -53.48 9.96 -18.92
C MET A 504 -53.33 8.61 -18.21
N GLU A 505 -53.79 7.53 -18.84
CA GLU A 505 -53.48 6.19 -18.36
C GLU A 505 -51.97 5.89 -18.48
N PRO A 506 -51.36 5.10 -17.58
CA PRO A 506 -49.92 4.85 -17.59
C PRO A 506 -49.38 4.28 -18.91
N ARG A 507 -50.19 3.48 -19.61
CA ARG A 507 -49.82 2.94 -20.93
C ARG A 507 -49.68 4.05 -21.96
N ASP A 508 -50.64 4.96 -22.02
CA ASP A 508 -50.68 6.03 -23.01
C ASP A 508 -49.63 7.10 -22.73
N ALA A 509 -49.39 7.39 -21.44
CA ALA A 509 -48.28 8.25 -21.02
C ALA A 509 -46.93 7.70 -21.51
N ASN A 510 -46.68 6.39 -21.37
CA ASN A 510 -45.44 5.77 -21.85
C ASN A 510 -45.31 5.81 -23.38
N LEU A 511 -46.40 5.55 -24.13
CA LEU A 511 -46.41 5.65 -25.59
C LEU A 511 -46.12 7.08 -26.07
N LEU A 512 -46.74 8.07 -25.44
CA LEU A 512 -46.48 9.47 -25.72
C LEU A 512 -45.01 9.83 -25.49
N VAL A 513 -44.44 9.40 -24.37
CA VAL A 513 -43.05 9.68 -24.01
C VAL A 513 -42.08 9.02 -24.98
N ASP A 514 -42.28 7.75 -25.36
CA ASP A 514 -41.47 7.08 -26.38
C ASP A 514 -41.53 7.84 -27.72
N ARG A 515 -42.72 8.34 -28.10
CA ARG A 515 -42.88 9.12 -29.33
C ARG A 515 -42.18 10.48 -29.25
N LEU A 516 -42.30 11.19 -28.14
CA LEU A 516 -41.64 12.48 -27.89
C LEU A 516 -40.11 12.37 -27.93
N LEU A 517 -39.55 11.27 -27.39
CA LEU A 517 -38.12 11.01 -27.43
C LEU A 517 -37.61 10.68 -28.83
N ARG A 518 -38.46 10.09 -29.70
CA ARG A 518 -38.12 9.82 -31.10
C ARG A 518 -38.27 11.05 -32.01
N ASP A 519 -39.21 11.94 -31.68
CA ASP A 519 -39.47 13.17 -32.44
C ASP A 519 -39.75 14.34 -31.48
N THR A 520 -38.69 15.06 -31.12
CA THR A 520 -38.75 16.19 -30.19
C THR A 520 -39.54 17.39 -30.74
N SER A 521 -39.78 17.44 -32.06
CA SER A 521 -40.59 18.49 -32.70
C SER A 521 -42.09 18.39 -32.35
N LEU A 522 -42.52 17.27 -31.77
CA LEU A 522 -43.89 17.08 -31.29
C LEU A 522 -44.22 17.94 -30.07
N MET A 523 -43.24 18.23 -29.21
CA MET A 523 -43.47 18.98 -27.97
C MET A 523 -44.22 20.32 -28.21
N PRO A 524 -43.75 21.23 -29.09
CA PRO A 524 -44.48 22.47 -29.36
C PRO A 524 -45.84 22.27 -30.04
N LYS A 525 -46.05 21.16 -30.78
CA LYS A 525 -47.36 20.83 -31.38
C LYS A 525 -48.37 20.44 -30.29
N LEU A 526 -47.94 19.65 -29.30
CA LEU A 526 -48.77 19.16 -28.21
C LEU A 526 -49.09 20.23 -27.16
N GLN A 527 -48.21 21.21 -26.97
CA GLN A 527 -48.47 22.39 -26.13
C GLN A 527 -49.68 23.22 -26.61
N ASN A 528 -50.18 22.98 -27.81
CA ASN A 528 -51.39 23.61 -28.29
C ASN A 528 -52.67 22.98 -27.68
N GLU A 529 -53.42 23.78 -26.93
CA GLU A 529 -54.62 23.37 -26.18
C GLU A 529 -55.63 22.48 -26.98
N PRO A 530 -56.09 22.88 -28.18
CA PRO A 530 -56.92 22.01 -29.03
C PRO A 530 -56.33 20.65 -29.39
N VAL A 531 -55.01 20.58 -29.59
CA VAL A 531 -54.31 19.32 -29.93
C VAL A 531 -54.25 18.44 -28.69
N ARG A 532 -53.92 19.05 -27.55
CA ARG A 532 -53.90 18.42 -26.24
C ARG A 532 -55.21 17.71 -25.90
N GLN A 533 -56.33 18.43 -25.99
CA GLN A 533 -57.66 17.87 -25.70
C GLN A 533 -58.03 16.71 -26.63
N ALA A 534 -57.63 16.80 -27.90
CA ALA A 534 -57.92 15.77 -28.88
C ALA A 534 -57.11 14.48 -28.66
N VAL A 535 -55.89 14.57 -28.14
CA VAL A 535 -55.07 13.39 -27.81
C VAL A 535 -55.59 12.72 -26.54
N VAL A 536 -55.92 13.47 -25.50
CA VAL A 536 -56.45 12.91 -24.23
C VAL A 536 -57.82 12.26 -24.42
N ALA A 537 -58.65 12.81 -25.32
CA ALA A 537 -59.97 12.26 -25.62
C ALA A 537 -59.95 11.14 -26.69
N SER A 538 -58.76 10.74 -27.18
CA SER A 538 -58.66 9.75 -28.26
C SER A 538 -58.91 8.33 -27.73
N GLU A 539 -59.63 7.52 -28.51
CA GLU A 539 -59.76 6.08 -28.27
C GLU A 539 -58.49 5.30 -28.69
N ASP A 540 -57.68 5.88 -29.59
CA ASP A 540 -56.37 5.35 -30.01
C ASP A 540 -55.31 6.48 -30.00
N VAL A 541 -54.52 6.51 -28.93
CA VAL A 541 -53.49 7.54 -28.72
C VAL A 541 -52.32 7.36 -29.70
N ASP A 542 -51.97 6.13 -30.07
CA ASP A 542 -50.83 5.84 -30.95
C ASP A 542 -51.09 6.35 -32.36
N GLU A 543 -52.25 6.02 -32.93
CA GLU A 543 -52.67 6.51 -34.25
C GLU A 543 -52.82 8.04 -34.28
N THR A 544 -53.35 8.63 -33.21
CA THR A 544 -53.47 10.09 -33.11
C THR A 544 -52.09 10.78 -33.05
N LEU A 545 -51.12 10.22 -32.32
CA LEU A 545 -49.76 10.76 -32.28
C LEU A 545 -49.01 10.55 -33.62
N ALA A 546 -49.20 9.40 -34.26
CA ALA A 546 -48.67 9.14 -35.60
C ALA A 546 -49.19 10.15 -36.63
N PHE A 547 -50.48 10.49 -36.55
CA PHE A 547 -51.10 11.51 -37.38
C PHE A 547 -50.47 12.90 -37.23
N LEU A 548 -50.06 13.29 -36.01
CA LEU A 548 -49.43 14.58 -35.69
C LEU A 548 -47.96 14.69 -36.14
N THR A 549 -47.23 13.58 -36.15
CA THR A 549 -45.86 13.52 -36.68
C THR A 549 -45.79 13.52 -38.20
N THR A 550 -46.89 13.17 -38.87
CA THR A 550 -46.93 13.14 -40.33
C THR A 550 -47.08 14.56 -40.86
N ASP A 551 -45.98 15.17 -41.31
CA ASP A 551 -46.00 16.54 -41.81
C ASP A 551 -46.98 16.72 -42.99
N PRO A 552 -47.64 17.88 -43.08
CA PRO A 552 -48.41 18.23 -44.27
C PRO A 552 -47.44 18.28 -45.45
N VAL A 553 -47.64 17.35 -46.38
CA VAL A 553 -46.88 17.14 -47.62
C VAL A 553 -46.23 18.44 -48.12
N GLU A 554 -44.90 18.52 -48.02
CA GLU A 554 -44.14 19.59 -48.66
C GLU A 554 -44.43 19.62 -50.16
N VAL A 555 -44.43 20.84 -50.72
CA VAL A 555 -44.90 21.22 -52.07
C VAL A 555 -44.20 20.47 -53.22
N GLN A 556 -43.18 19.63 -52.95
CA GLN A 556 -42.43 18.89 -53.95
C GLN A 556 -42.95 17.48 -54.28
N GLN A 557 -43.98 16.96 -53.60
CA GLN A 557 -44.48 15.61 -53.91
C GLN A 557 -45.62 15.61 -54.94
N SER A 558 -45.67 14.54 -55.74
CA SER A 558 -46.68 14.32 -56.81
C SER A 558 -48.12 14.53 -56.30
N PRO A 559 -49.00 15.24 -57.04
CA PRO A 559 -50.40 15.44 -56.68
C PRO A 559 -51.17 14.15 -56.37
N VAL A 560 -50.76 13.03 -56.97
CA VAL A 560 -51.39 11.71 -56.75
C VAL A 560 -51.06 11.17 -55.35
N ALA A 561 -49.82 11.35 -54.86
CA ALA A 561 -49.41 10.93 -53.52
C ALA A 561 -50.04 11.78 -52.41
N GLN A 562 -50.47 13.01 -52.75
CA GLN A 562 -51.21 13.87 -51.84
C GLN A 562 -52.67 13.41 -51.68
N VAL A 563 -53.32 13.04 -52.77
CA VAL A 563 -54.70 12.49 -52.74
C VAL A 563 -54.74 11.14 -52.03
N GLY A 564 -53.77 10.26 -52.28
CA GLY A 564 -53.69 8.96 -51.61
C GLY A 564 -53.63 9.05 -50.09
N ARG A 565 -52.81 9.97 -49.56
CA ARG A 565 -52.73 10.21 -48.10
C ARG A 565 -53.95 10.85 -47.50
N VAL A 566 -54.60 11.78 -48.20
CA VAL A 566 -55.86 12.36 -47.73
C VAL A 566 -56.94 11.28 -47.62
N ILE A 567 -56.99 10.33 -48.57
CA ILE A 567 -57.92 9.19 -48.53
C ILE A 567 -57.61 8.28 -47.35
N GLU A 568 -56.33 7.96 -47.10
CA GLU A 568 -55.90 7.15 -45.96
C GLU A 568 -56.27 7.82 -44.62
N ASP A 569 -55.91 9.09 -44.44
CA ASP A 569 -56.21 9.86 -43.23
C ASP A 569 -57.73 10.07 -43.05
N THR A 570 -58.51 10.11 -44.13
CA THR A 570 -59.99 10.13 -44.07
C THR A 570 -60.56 8.80 -43.58
N GLY A 571 -59.90 7.68 -43.92
CA GLY A 571 -60.24 6.35 -43.40
C GLY A 571 -60.05 6.27 -41.89
N ARG A 572 -58.92 6.78 -41.38
CA ARG A 572 -58.63 6.83 -39.93
C ARG A 572 -59.65 7.68 -39.17
N LEU A 573 -60.03 8.83 -39.73
CA LEU A 573 -61.12 9.65 -39.19
C LEU A 573 -62.47 8.91 -39.17
N ALA A 574 -62.81 8.18 -40.24
CA ALA A 574 -64.08 7.43 -40.32
C ALA A 574 -64.15 6.25 -39.34
N ASN A 575 -63.00 5.68 -38.98
CA ASN A 575 -62.87 4.60 -38.01
C ASN A 575 -62.84 5.09 -36.55
N GLY A 576 -62.80 6.40 -36.30
CA GLY A 576 -62.70 6.98 -34.95
C GLY A 576 -61.27 7.08 -34.40
N GLU A 577 -60.27 6.68 -35.18
CA GLU A 577 -58.85 6.65 -34.80
C GLU A 577 -58.23 8.06 -34.71
N VAL A 578 -58.83 9.07 -35.34
CA VAL A 578 -58.39 10.48 -35.32
C VAL A 578 -59.59 11.42 -35.12
N SER A 579 -59.47 12.43 -34.25
CA SER A 579 -60.55 13.39 -34.03
C SER A 579 -60.81 14.32 -35.23
N TRP A 580 -62.09 14.67 -35.44
CA TRP A 580 -62.52 15.62 -36.49
C TRP A 580 -61.79 16.98 -36.40
N LEU A 581 -61.50 17.45 -35.19
CA LEU A 581 -60.82 18.72 -34.94
C LEU A 581 -59.37 18.69 -35.46
N LEU A 582 -58.64 17.61 -35.22
CA LEU A 582 -57.26 17.43 -35.68
C LEU A 582 -57.18 17.28 -37.21
N PHE A 583 -58.12 16.53 -37.79
CA PHE A 583 -58.21 16.34 -39.24
C PHE A 583 -58.40 17.68 -39.97
N TRP A 584 -59.34 18.51 -39.50
CA TRP A 584 -59.58 19.83 -40.06
C TRP A 584 -58.43 20.79 -39.84
N ARG A 585 -57.64 20.66 -38.79
CA ARG A 585 -56.47 21.51 -38.59
C ARG A 585 -55.34 21.18 -39.56
N LYS A 586 -55.10 19.89 -39.82
CA LYS A 586 -54.07 19.44 -40.76
C LYS A 586 -54.42 19.79 -42.22
N TYR A 587 -55.70 19.66 -42.59
CA TYR A 587 -56.16 19.81 -43.98
C TYR A 587 -57.00 21.07 -44.27
N GLY A 588 -57.45 21.83 -43.27
CA GLY A 588 -58.44 22.90 -43.40
C GLY A 588 -57.93 24.25 -43.89
N THR A 589 -56.74 24.34 -44.47
CA THR A 589 -56.34 25.57 -45.17
C THR A 589 -57.19 25.73 -46.44
N LEU A 590 -57.61 26.97 -46.76
CA LEU A 590 -58.40 27.31 -47.96
C LEU A 590 -57.87 26.67 -49.26
N ARG A 591 -56.54 26.50 -49.36
CA ARG A 591 -55.87 25.87 -50.50
C ARG A 591 -56.15 24.36 -50.61
N ASN A 592 -56.12 23.64 -49.50
CA ASN A 592 -56.36 22.19 -49.47
C ASN A 592 -57.85 21.88 -49.65
N LEU A 593 -58.73 22.72 -49.11
CA LEU A 593 -60.19 22.65 -49.32
C LEU A 593 -60.55 22.85 -50.80
N ALA A 594 -59.89 23.79 -51.49
CA ALA A 594 -60.04 24.01 -52.93
C ALA A 594 -59.52 22.82 -53.75
N MET A 595 -58.42 22.18 -53.35
CA MET A 595 -57.92 20.98 -54.01
C MET A 595 -58.82 19.76 -53.79
N LEU A 596 -59.40 19.60 -52.60
CA LEU A 596 -60.32 18.51 -52.27
C LEU A 596 -61.64 18.67 -53.05
N LEU A 597 -62.21 19.88 -53.08
CA LEU A 597 -63.35 20.22 -53.93
C LEU A 597 -63.04 20.04 -55.42
N GLY A 598 -61.84 20.43 -55.86
CA GLY A 598 -61.35 20.23 -57.22
C GLY A 598 -61.25 18.74 -57.59
N ALA A 599 -60.70 17.91 -56.70
CA ALA A 599 -60.59 16.47 -56.90
C ALA A 599 -61.96 15.78 -56.93
N VAL A 600 -62.88 16.15 -56.04
CA VAL A 600 -64.28 15.66 -56.05
C VAL A 600 -64.98 16.08 -57.34
N PHE A 601 -64.75 17.31 -57.81
CA PHE A 601 -65.30 17.80 -59.07
C PHE A 601 -64.75 17.03 -60.29
N VAL A 602 -63.45 16.73 -60.31
CA VAL A 602 -62.82 15.91 -61.37
C VAL A 602 -63.35 14.47 -61.31
N LEU A 603 -63.48 13.88 -60.13
CA LEU A 603 -64.04 12.54 -59.95
C LEU A 603 -65.50 12.49 -60.43
N PHE A 604 -66.29 13.51 -60.11
CA PHE A 604 -67.65 13.68 -60.61
C PHE A 604 -67.69 13.77 -62.15
N ILE A 605 -66.75 14.48 -62.77
CA ILE A 605 -66.61 14.52 -64.24
C ILE A 605 -66.26 13.14 -64.82
N ILE A 606 -65.33 12.41 -64.19
CA ILE A 606 -64.92 11.07 -64.65
C ILE A 606 -66.07 10.08 -64.54
N VAL A 607 -66.81 10.07 -63.43
CA VAL A 607 -68.02 9.24 -63.26
C VAL A 607 -69.05 9.62 -64.33
N ARG A 608 -69.27 10.92 -64.57
CA ARG A 608 -70.19 11.38 -65.60
C ARG A 608 -69.75 10.97 -67.02
N LEU A 609 -68.45 10.89 -67.29
CA LEU A 609 -67.90 10.44 -68.57
C LEU A 609 -67.99 8.92 -68.74
N LEU A 610 -67.68 8.14 -67.69
CA LEU A 610 -67.79 6.68 -67.70
C LEU A 610 -69.24 6.19 -67.85
N PHE A 611 -70.22 6.95 -67.33
CA PHE A 611 -71.64 6.64 -67.45
C PHE A 611 -72.34 7.32 -68.63
N ARG A 612 -71.60 7.95 -69.56
CA ARG A 612 -72.20 8.56 -70.76
C ARG A 612 -72.47 7.50 -71.84
N ARG A 613 -73.70 6.96 -71.84
CA ARG A 613 -74.24 6.02 -72.86
C ARG A 613 -74.01 6.53 -74.30
N SER A 614 -73.33 5.72 -75.11
CA SER A 614 -73.10 5.89 -76.56
C SER A 614 -74.42 5.80 -77.35
N GLN A 615 -74.65 6.69 -78.31
CA GLN A 615 -75.81 6.61 -79.24
C GLN A 615 -75.48 5.76 -80.49
N PRO A 616 -76.45 4.98 -81.02
CA PRO A 616 -76.23 4.14 -82.20
C PRO A 616 -76.29 4.92 -83.52
N VAL A 617 -75.38 4.60 -84.44
CA VAL A 617 -75.28 5.18 -85.80
C VAL A 617 -76.17 4.38 -86.76
N HIS A 618 -77.12 5.05 -87.43
CA HIS A 618 -77.93 4.47 -88.50
C HIS A 618 -77.41 4.90 -89.88
N VAL A 619 -77.17 3.92 -90.77
CA VAL A 619 -76.82 4.12 -92.19
C VAL A 619 -78.05 3.79 -93.03
N THR A 620 -78.51 4.73 -93.87
CA THR A 620 -79.62 4.54 -94.83
C THR A 620 -79.12 4.55 -96.27
N VAL A 621 -79.41 3.46 -96.99
CA VAL A 621 -79.20 3.27 -98.44
C VAL A 621 -80.47 3.72 -99.17
N ASN A 622 -80.34 4.53 -100.22
CA ASN A 622 -81.44 5.06 -101.03
C ASN A 622 -81.50 4.34 -102.39
N LEU A 623 -82.65 3.74 -102.73
CA LEU A 623 -82.96 3.19 -104.06
C LEU A 623 -84.12 3.99 -104.68
N PRO A 624 -84.08 4.30 -105.99
CA PRO A 624 -84.97 5.25 -106.62
C PRO A 624 -86.21 4.58 -107.24
N LYS A 625 -87.29 5.35 -107.40
CA LYS A 625 -88.24 5.15 -108.50
C LYS A 625 -89.07 6.38 -108.81
N ASP A 626 -88.95 6.81 -110.06
CA ASP A 626 -89.87 7.66 -110.80
C ASP A 626 -91.29 7.09 -110.82
N ARG A 627 -92.29 7.98 -110.79
CA ARG A 627 -93.18 8.28 -111.93
C ARG A 627 -94.32 9.19 -111.46
N ASP A 628 -94.42 10.34 -112.11
CA ASP A 628 -95.50 10.56 -113.08
C ASP A 628 -94.86 10.81 -114.46
#